data_AF-A0A8C2MGC1-F1
#
_entry.id   AF-A0A8C2MGC1-F1
#
_cell.length_a   1.000
_cell.length_b   1.000
_cell.length_c   1.000
_cell.angle_alpha   90.00
_cell.angle_beta   90.00
_cell.angle_gamma   90.00
#
_symmetry.space_group_name_H-M   'P 1'
#
loop_
_entity.id
_entity.type
_entity.pdbx_description
1 polymer ?
#
loop_
_entity_poly.entity_id
_entity_poly.type
_entity_poly.pdbx_seq_one_letter_code
_entity_poly.pdbx_strand_id
1 'polypeptide(L)'
;MEARLLNTIWRLFLVYLLQAESTRVDLVPEKIAGFWKEVAVASDQNLVLKTQRRIEGLFLTFSGRNITVKAVYNSSGSCMTETSVGSRGNAAGDFAFPGHRKICVLETDYEHYTILKLSLLWQGRNFHVLKYFTRSLEIEDEPGFWRFREMTADQGHYMLARHGRCAELLKEGMV
;
A
#
# COMPACT_ATOMS: atom_id res chain seq x y z
N MET A 1 17.40 -0.06 -47.33
CA MET A 1 17.44 0.96 -46.26
C MET A 1 16.54 0.61 -45.06
N GLU A 2 15.69 -0.41 -45.14
CA GLU A 2 14.66 -0.70 -44.11
C GLU A 2 15.13 -1.46 -42.87
N ALA A 3 16.11 -2.37 -43.00
CA ALA A 3 16.60 -3.16 -41.88
C ALA A 3 17.28 -2.32 -40.77
N ARG A 4 17.80 -1.14 -41.13
CA ARG A 4 18.40 -0.21 -40.16
C ARG A 4 17.33 0.49 -39.33
N LEU A 5 16.20 0.87 -39.95
CA LEU A 5 15.08 1.54 -39.30
C LEU A 5 14.37 0.61 -38.30
N LEU A 6 14.19 -0.66 -38.67
CA LEU A 6 13.55 -1.66 -37.80
C LEU A 6 14.38 -1.93 -36.53
N ASN A 7 15.71 -1.96 -36.67
CA ASN A 7 16.63 -2.19 -35.55
C ASN A 7 16.67 -1.00 -34.58
N THR A 8 16.60 0.24 -35.08
CA THR A 8 16.48 1.43 -34.21
C THR A 8 15.15 1.47 -33.48
N ILE A 9 14.04 1.11 -34.13
CA ILE A 9 12.72 1.04 -33.50
C ILE A 9 12.70 -0.04 -32.40
N TRP A 10 13.26 -1.22 -32.67
CA TRP A 10 13.36 -2.31 -31.68
C TRP A 10 14.22 -1.94 -30.48
N ARG A 11 15.33 -1.23 -30.70
CA ARG A 11 16.20 -0.72 -29.62
C ARG A 11 15.51 0.35 -28.78
N LEU A 12 14.77 1.26 -29.41
CA LEU A 12 13.96 2.25 -28.69
C LEU A 12 12.86 1.59 -27.86
N PHE A 13 12.22 0.54 -28.39
CA PHE A 13 11.20 -0.23 -27.68
C PHE A 13 11.78 -0.99 -26.47
N LEU A 14 12.96 -1.58 -26.61
CA LEU A 14 13.70 -2.22 -25.51
C LEU A 14 14.12 -1.21 -24.43
N VAL A 15 14.57 -0.02 -24.83
CA VAL A 15 14.89 1.07 -23.88
C VAL A 15 13.64 1.54 -23.15
N TYR A 16 12.50 1.67 -23.84
CA TYR A 16 11.23 2.05 -23.22
C TYR A 16 10.71 0.99 -22.24
N LEU A 17 10.85 -0.31 -22.56
CA LEU A 17 10.51 -1.40 -21.65
C LEU A 17 11.45 -1.47 -20.42
N LEU A 18 12.72 -1.12 -20.58
CA LEU A 18 13.68 -1.01 -19.48
C LEU A 18 13.45 0.25 -18.62
N GLN A 19 12.86 1.30 -19.20
CA GLN A 19 12.45 2.53 -18.50
C GLN A 19 11.05 2.44 -17.87
N ALA A 20 10.43 1.26 -17.83
CA ALA A 20 9.35 0.98 -16.87
C ALA A 20 9.90 0.90 -15.42
N GLU A 21 10.77 1.85 -15.08
CA GLU A 21 11.16 2.15 -13.74
C GLU A 21 9.93 2.80 -13.10
N SER A 22 9.25 2.01 -12.27
CA SER A 22 8.17 2.43 -11.38
C SER A 22 8.40 3.88 -10.97
N THR A 23 7.53 4.78 -11.41
CA THR A 23 7.49 6.18 -10.97
C THR A 23 7.18 6.17 -9.48
N ARG A 24 8.22 6.01 -8.66
CA ARG A 24 8.08 6.00 -7.19
C ARG A 24 7.94 7.44 -6.73
N VAL A 25 6.93 7.67 -5.90
CA VAL A 25 6.72 8.98 -5.28
C VAL A 25 7.93 9.31 -4.40
N ASP A 26 8.49 10.50 -4.59
CA ASP A 26 9.39 11.10 -3.59
C ASP A 26 8.56 11.45 -2.36
N LEU A 27 8.54 10.53 -1.40
CA LEU A 27 7.63 10.58 -0.27
C LEU A 27 8.10 11.63 0.74
N VAL A 28 7.22 12.57 1.07
CA VAL A 28 7.37 13.45 2.23
C VAL A 28 6.69 12.79 3.44
N PRO A 29 7.45 12.18 4.38
CA PRO A 29 6.86 11.36 5.44
C PRO A 29 5.90 12.13 6.33
N GLU A 30 6.20 13.39 6.62
CA GLU A 30 5.41 14.21 7.54
C GLU A 30 3.99 14.47 6.98
N LYS A 31 3.84 14.50 5.65
CA LYS A 31 2.55 14.72 4.98
C LYS A 31 1.66 13.47 4.96
N ILE A 32 2.26 12.27 4.92
CA ILE A 32 1.51 11.01 4.96
C ILE A 32 1.17 10.59 6.41
N ALA A 33 1.69 11.29 7.43
CA ALA A 33 1.42 11.00 8.83
C ALA A 33 -0.09 11.11 9.17
N GLY A 34 -0.51 10.42 10.23
CA GLY A 34 -1.88 10.43 10.73
C GLY A 34 -2.70 9.23 10.29
N PHE A 35 -4.03 9.36 10.38
CA PHE A 35 -5.00 8.30 10.19
C PHE A 35 -5.26 7.96 8.72
N TRP A 36 -5.48 6.66 8.45
CA TRP A 36 -5.83 6.11 7.13
C TRP A 36 -6.77 4.89 7.29
N LYS A 37 -7.93 4.88 6.64
CA LYS A 37 -8.87 3.74 6.60
C LYS A 37 -8.57 2.83 5.41
N GLU A 38 -8.50 1.51 5.62
CA GLU A 38 -8.39 0.55 4.51
C GLU A 38 -9.72 0.48 3.76
N VAL A 39 -9.69 0.57 2.43
CA VAL A 39 -10.89 0.49 1.58
C VAL A 39 -10.82 -0.67 0.61
N ALA A 40 -9.65 -1.03 0.10
CA ALA A 40 -9.53 -2.20 -0.75
C ALA A 40 -8.17 -2.87 -0.67
N VAL A 41 -8.17 -4.16 -0.99
CA VAL A 41 -6.99 -5.02 -0.97
C VAL A 41 -7.00 -5.89 -2.20
N ALA A 42 -5.84 -6.05 -2.83
CA ALA A 42 -5.65 -6.94 -3.97
C ALA A 42 -4.33 -7.71 -3.85
N SER A 43 -4.32 -8.95 -4.34
CA SER A 43 -3.16 -9.82 -4.36
C SER A 43 -3.30 -10.88 -5.45
N ASP A 44 -2.18 -11.33 -5.99
CA ASP A 44 -2.07 -12.54 -6.82
C ASP A 44 -2.20 -13.83 -5.99
N GLN A 45 -2.13 -13.72 -4.65
CA GLN A 45 -2.08 -14.86 -3.73
C GLN A 45 -3.22 -14.81 -2.70
N ASN A 46 -4.10 -15.81 -2.76
CA ASN A 46 -5.32 -15.90 -1.93
C ASN A 46 -5.05 -15.91 -0.41
N LEU A 47 -3.88 -16.36 0.03
CA LEU A 47 -3.57 -16.57 1.45
C LEU A 47 -3.73 -15.28 2.27
N VAL A 48 -3.33 -14.13 1.73
CA VAL A 48 -3.34 -12.87 2.48
C VAL A 48 -4.74 -12.27 2.59
N LEU A 49 -5.64 -12.61 1.67
CA LEU A 49 -7.03 -12.18 1.69
C LEU A 49 -7.92 -13.03 2.61
N LYS A 50 -7.45 -14.21 3.03
CA LYS A 50 -8.15 -15.11 3.96
C LYS A 50 -7.74 -14.92 5.42
N THR A 51 -6.87 -13.96 5.73
CA THR A 51 -6.46 -13.70 7.11
C THR A 51 -7.64 -13.26 7.97
N GLN A 52 -7.74 -13.84 9.17
CA GLN A 52 -8.79 -13.47 10.13
C GLN A 52 -8.58 -12.06 10.71
N ARG A 53 -7.34 -11.56 10.71
CA ARG A 53 -6.99 -10.23 11.24
C ARG A 53 -6.93 -9.22 10.11
N ARG A 54 -8.11 -8.73 9.71
CA ARG A 54 -8.23 -7.75 8.64
C ARG A 54 -8.08 -6.34 9.17
N ILE A 55 -7.09 -5.63 8.65
CA ILE A 55 -6.87 -4.23 8.99
C ILE A 55 -8.06 -3.40 8.52
N GLU A 56 -8.58 -2.55 9.41
CA GLU A 56 -9.61 -1.57 9.09
C GLU A 56 -9.02 -0.17 8.96
N GLY A 57 -7.93 0.11 9.68
CA GLY A 57 -7.25 1.39 9.61
C GLY A 57 -5.83 1.36 10.16
N LEU A 58 -5.08 2.40 9.82
CA LEU A 58 -3.72 2.66 10.24
C LEU A 58 -3.62 4.07 10.81
N PHE A 59 -2.69 4.24 11.74
CA PHE A 59 -2.18 5.55 12.10
C PHE A 59 -0.66 5.55 12.01
N LEU A 60 -0.15 6.49 11.21
CA LEU A 60 1.26 6.60 10.88
C LEU A 60 1.89 7.74 11.66
N THR A 61 2.99 7.49 12.35
CA THR A 61 3.82 8.53 12.95
C THR A 61 5.27 8.36 12.54
N PHE A 62 6.00 9.47 12.47
CA PHE A 62 7.38 9.49 12.02
C PHE A 62 8.29 10.05 13.11
N SER A 63 9.46 9.44 13.25
CA SER A 63 10.51 9.88 14.17
C SER A 63 11.87 9.69 13.50
N GLY A 64 12.42 10.77 12.94
CA GLY A 64 13.64 10.73 12.14
C GLY A 64 13.51 9.77 10.95
N ARG A 65 14.29 8.70 10.94
CA ARG A 65 14.25 7.68 9.88
C ARG A 65 13.22 6.56 10.12
N ASN A 66 12.53 6.58 11.25
CA ASN A 66 11.61 5.53 11.64
C ASN A 66 10.16 5.92 11.38
N ILE A 67 9.34 4.93 11.07
CA ILE A 67 7.89 5.00 10.99
C ILE A 67 7.31 4.08 12.06
N THR A 68 6.33 4.58 12.81
CA THR A 68 5.49 3.74 13.66
C THR A 68 4.13 3.60 13.00
N VAL A 69 3.70 2.35 12.83
CA VAL A 69 2.41 1.99 12.27
C VAL A 69 1.57 1.38 13.37
N LYS A 70 0.51 2.07 13.79
CA LYS A 70 -0.53 1.51 14.65
C LYS A 70 -1.66 1.03 13.77
N ALA A 71 -1.80 -0.28 13.62
CA ALA A 71 -2.86 -0.91 12.87
C ALA A 71 -4.03 -1.24 13.79
N VAL A 72 -5.26 -1.08 13.31
CA VAL A 72 -6.47 -1.51 14.02
C VAL A 72 -7.24 -2.54 13.19
N TYR A 73 -7.81 -3.53 13.86
CA TYR A 73 -8.63 -4.57 13.25
C TYR A 73 -9.68 -5.08 14.23
N ASN A 74 -10.78 -5.61 13.69
CA ASN A 74 -11.75 -6.37 14.48
C ASN A 74 -11.24 -7.79 14.74
N SER A 75 -11.28 -8.20 16.01
CA SER A 75 -11.04 -9.56 16.45
C SER A 75 -12.24 -10.02 17.27
N SER A 76 -13.10 -10.85 16.66
CA SER A 76 -14.28 -11.43 17.32
C SER A 76 -15.20 -10.40 17.97
N GLY A 77 -15.39 -9.24 17.34
CA GLY A 77 -16.24 -8.15 17.84
C GLY A 77 -15.50 -7.08 18.66
N SER A 78 -14.26 -7.33 19.05
CA SER A 78 -13.43 -6.37 19.79
C SER A 78 -12.41 -5.69 18.89
N CYS A 79 -12.23 -4.38 19.08
CA CYS A 79 -11.23 -3.62 18.34
C CYS A 79 -9.86 -3.79 18.98
N MET A 80 -8.95 -4.42 18.23
CA MET A 80 -7.58 -4.68 18.65
C MET A 80 -6.64 -3.75 17.90
N THR A 81 -5.58 -3.31 18.58
CA THR A 81 -4.52 -2.52 17.96
C THR A 81 -3.18 -3.23 18.02
N GLU A 82 -2.43 -3.18 16.93
CA GLU A 82 -1.06 -3.68 16.86
C GLU A 82 -0.14 -2.54 16.43
N THR A 83 0.97 -2.36 17.16
CA THR A 83 1.97 -1.35 16.83
C THR A 83 3.22 -2.03 16.27
N SER A 84 3.69 -1.56 15.13
CA SER A 84 4.95 -1.99 14.54
C SER A 84 5.81 -0.78 14.22
N VAL A 85 7.11 -0.87 14.52
CA VAL A 85 8.09 0.15 14.15
C VAL A 85 8.91 -0.35 12.97
N GLY A 86 9.02 0.47 11.94
CA GLY A 86 9.84 0.24 10.77
C GLY A 86 10.85 1.35 10.57
N SER A 87 11.82 1.11 9.70
CA SER A 87 12.86 2.07 9.34
C SER A 87 12.87 2.31 7.83
N ARG A 88 13.24 3.53 7.44
CA ARG A 88 13.34 3.90 6.02
C ARG A 88 14.36 3.00 5.31
N GLY A 89 13.90 2.37 4.23
CA GLY A 89 14.70 1.54 3.35
C GLY A 89 15.59 2.34 2.39
N ASN A 90 16.07 1.65 1.36
CA ASN A 90 17.05 2.20 0.42
C ASN A 90 16.41 3.09 -0.66
N ALA A 91 15.13 2.90 -0.99
CA ALA A 91 14.43 3.73 -1.96
C ALA A 91 13.42 4.65 -1.28
N ALA A 92 13.07 5.75 -1.95
CA ALA A 92 12.00 6.63 -1.52
C ALA A 92 10.67 5.86 -1.36
N GLY A 93 9.94 6.14 -0.29
CA GLY A 93 8.69 5.46 0.05
C GLY A 93 8.82 4.05 0.63
N ASP A 94 10.03 3.49 0.75
CA ASP A 94 10.25 2.16 1.32
C ASP A 94 10.45 2.19 2.83
N PHE A 95 9.78 1.27 3.53
CA PHE A 95 9.95 1.04 4.96
C PHE A 95 10.09 -0.44 5.26
N ALA A 96 11.17 -0.82 5.94
CA ALA A 96 11.43 -2.19 6.39
C ALA A 96 10.94 -2.39 7.82
N PHE A 97 10.33 -3.55 8.08
CA PHE A 97 9.78 -3.93 9.37
C PHE A 97 10.31 -5.31 9.81
N PRO A 98 10.29 -5.61 11.12
CA PRO A 98 10.61 -6.94 11.61
C PRO A 98 9.81 -8.05 10.92
N GLY A 99 10.43 -9.23 10.79
CA GLY A 99 9.82 -10.40 10.14
C GLY A 99 9.86 -10.34 8.60
N HIS A 100 10.89 -9.72 8.02
CA HIS A 100 11.05 -9.59 6.57
C HIS A 100 9.84 -8.96 5.87
N ARG A 101 9.21 -7.99 6.55
CA ARG A 101 8.09 -7.21 6.04
C ARG A 101 8.62 -5.91 5.45
N LYS A 102 8.04 -5.50 4.33
CA LYS A 102 8.35 -4.22 3.68
C LYS A 102 7.06 -3.56 3.25
N ILE A 103 6.91 -2.28 3.56
CA ILE A 103 5.84 -1.43 3.03
C ILE A 103 6.47 -0.45 2.05
N CYS A 104 5.88 -0.35 0.86
CA CYS A 104 6.24 0.63 -0.14
C CYS A 104 5.02 1.52 -0.38
N VAL A 105 5.18 2.85 -0.24
CA VAL A 105 4.18 3.79 -0.73
C VAL A 105 4.35 3.88 -2.25
N LEU A 106 3.37 3.36 -2.99
CA LEU A 106 3.40 3.39 -4.46
C LEU A 106 2.87 4.71 -4.99
N GLU A 107 1.79 5.21 -4.39
CA GLU A 107 1.11 6.43 -4.80
C GLU A 107 0.40 7.07 -3.60
N THR A 108 0.36 8.40 -3.56
CA THR A 108 -0.41 9.17 -2.58
C THR A 108 -0.53 10.61 -3.03
N ASP A 109 -1.66 11.23 -2.73
CA ASP A 109 -1.85 12.68 -2.83
C ASP A 109 -1.72 13.38 -1.46
N TYR A 110 -1.36 12.61 -0.42
CA TYR A 110 -1.25 13.00 0.99
C TYR A 110 -2.57 13.34 1.71
N GLU A 111 -3.52 13.91 0.98
CA GLU A 111 -4.75 14.50 1.50
C GLU A 111 -5.94 13.53 1.48
N HIS A 112 -6.08 12.68 0.47
CA HIS A 112 -7.28 11.88 0.28
C HIS A 112 -7.00 10.39 0.26
N TYR A 113 -5.93 9.95 -0.40
CA TYR A 113 -5.64 8.52 -0.58
C TYR A 113 -4.16 8.15 -0.56
N THR A 114 -3.91 6.86 -0.33
CA THR A 114 -2.61 6.24 -0.59
C THR A 114 -2.75 4.78 -1.02
N ILE A 115 -1.90 4.36 -1.96
CA ILE A 115 -1.76 2.98 -2.39
C ILE A 115 -0.44 2.44 -1.84
N LEU A 116 -0.53 1.41 -1.01
CA LEU A 116 0.60 0.75 -0.38
C LEU A 116 0.81 -0.65 -0.96
N LYS A 117 2.08 -1.02 -1.17
CA LYS A 117 2.47 -2.43 -1.40
C LYS A 117 3.10 -2.99 -0.14
N LEU A 118 2.47 -3.99 0.44
CA LEU A 118 3.06 -4.83 1.48
C LEU A 118 3.75 -6.02 0.81
N SER A 119 5.01 -6.24 1.16
CA SER A 119 5.77 -7.44 0.81
C SER A 119 6.17 -8.18 2.08
N LEU A 120 5.97 -9.49 2.10
CA LEU A 120 6.33 -10.36 3.22
C LEU A 120 7.00 -11.62 2.67
N LEU A 121 8.16 -11.97 3.24
CA LEU A 121 8.75 -13.29 3.02
C LEU A 121 8.18 -14.27 4.06
N TRP A 122 7.41 -15.25 3.61
CA TRP A 122 6.83 -16.28 4.48
C TRP A 122 7.10 -17.67 3.89
N GLN A 123 7.67 -18.58 4.69
CA GLN A 123 8.03 -19.94 4.26
C GLN A 123 8.84 -19.97 2.94
N GLY A 124 9.77 -19.03 2.76
CA GLY A 124 10.61 -18.93 1.56
C GLY A 124 9.91 -18.37 0.31
N ARG A 125 8.66 -17.91 0.43
CA ARG A 125 7.90 -17.31 -0.67
C ARG A 125 7.61 -15.84 -0.40
N ASN A 126 7.71 -15.02 -1.44
CA ASN A 126 7.34 -13.61 -1.37
C ASN A 126 5.83 -13.46 -1.63
N PHE A 127 5.15 -12.87 -0.65
CA PHE A 127 3.76 -12.46 -0.74
C PHE A 127 3.71 -10.97 -1.00
N HIS A 128 2.90 -10.56 -1.97
CA HIS A 128 2.68 -9.16 -2.30
C HIS A 128 1.20 -8.83 -2.20
N VAL A 129 0.91 -7.71 -1.54
CA VAL A 129 -0.45 -7.20 -1.39
C VAL A 129 -0.45 -5.73 -1.66
N LEU A 130 -1.34 -5.30 -2.54
CA LEU A 130 -1.65 -3.90 -2.76
C LEU A 130 -2.86 -3.55 -1.90
N LYS A 131 -2.77 -2.40 -1.23
CA LYS A 131 -3.81 -1.89 -0.34
C LYS A 131 -4.08 -0.45 -0.67
N TYR A 132 -5.36 -0.10 -0.78
CA TYR A 132 -5.81 1.26 -0.97
C TYR A 132 -6.43 1.79 0.33
N PHE A 133 -5.96 2.95 0.74
CA PHE A 133 -6.37 3.64 1.95
C PHE A 133 -6.88 5.04 1.65
N THR A 134 -7.77 5.55 2.50
CA THR A 134 -8.28 6.93 2.43
C THR A 134 -8.25 7.61 3.80
N ARG A 135 -8.20 8.95 3.84
CA ARG A 135 -8.43 9.73 5.07
C ARG A 135 -9.90 9.74 5.52
N SER A 136 -10.82 9.49 4.59
CA SER A 136 -12.27 9.59 4.81
C SER A 136 -12.85 8.33 5.47
N LEU A 137 -13.72 8.52 6.45
CA LEU A 137 -14.48 7.40 7.03
C LEU A 137 -15.64 6.96 6.14
N GLU A 138 -16.21 7.88 5.36
CA GLU A 138 -17.47 7.68 4.66
C GLU A 138 -17.30 7.44 3.15
N ILE A 139 -16.31 8.09 2.53
CA ILE A 139 -16.17 8.16 1.07
C ILE A 139 -14.98 7.34 0.61
N GLU A 140 -15.15 6.59 -0.47
CA GLU A 140 -14.05 6.07 -1.28
C GLU A 140 -13.63 7.20 -2.24
N ASP A 141 -12.38 7.64 -2.20
CA ASP A 141 -11.93 8.74 -3.07
C ASP A 141 -11.80 8.24 -4.52
N GLU A 142 -12.82 8.53 -5.33
CA GLU A 142 -13.04 7.89 -6.63
C GLU A 142 -11.82 7.93 -7.57
N PRO A 143 -11.12 9.07 -7.79
CA PRO A 143 -9.96 9.11 -8.68
C PRO A 143 -8.82 8.18 -8.21
N GLY A 144 -8.48 8.21 -6.93
CA GLY A 144 -7.47 7.32 -6.35
C GLY A 144 -7.90 5.85 -6.41
N PHE A 145 -9.20 5.59 -6.27
CA PHE A 145 -9.75 4.24 -6.34
C PHE A 145 -9.76 3.67 -7.77
N TRP A 146 -10.04 4.51 -8.78
CA TRP A 146 -9.84 4.15 -10.19
C TRP A 146 -8.40 3.75 -10.47
N ARG A 147 -7.46 4.55 -9.97
CA ARG A 147 -6.03 4.25 -10.10
C ARG A 147 -5.66 2.91 -9.45
N PHE A 148 -6.17 2.63 -8.25
CA PHE A 148 -5.97 1.33 -7.61
C PHE A 148 -6.52 0.18 -8.44
N ARG A 149 -7.69 0.33 -9.06
CA ARG A 149 -8.27 -0.68 -9.96
C ARG A 149 -7.41 -0.91 -11.20
N GLU A 150 -6.88 0.15 -11.82
CA GLU A 150 -5.93 0.00 -12.94
C GLU A 150 -4.69 -0.79 -12.53
N MET A 151 -4.08 -0.43 -11.39
CA MET A 151 -2.86 -1.07 -10.87
C MET A 151 -3.06 -2.54 -10.46
N THR A 152 -4.31 -2.96 -10.27
CA THR A 152 -4.67 -4.30 -9.77
C THR A 152 -5.50 -5.09 -10.79
N ALA A 153 -5.64 -4.60 -12.02
CA ALA A 153 -6.47 -5.21 -13.05
C ALA A 153 -6.02 -6.63 -13.44
N ASP A 154 -4.74 -6.93 -13.29
CA ASP A 154 -4.13 -8.24 -13.53
C ASP A 154 -4.09 -9.14 -12.29
N GLN A 155 -4.54 -8.66 -11.13
CA GLN A 155 -4.50 -9.42 -9.89
C GLN A 155 -5.72 -10.33 -9.76
N GLY A 156 -5.47 -11.62 -9.55
CA GLY A 156 -6.51 -12.64 -9.51
C GLY A 156 -7.42 -12.60 -8.28
N HIS A 157 -7.06 -11.82 -7.25
CA HIS A 157 -7.87 -11.71 -6.04
C HIS A 157 -7.99 -10.28 -5.54
N TYR A 158 -9.23 -9.87 -5.29
CA TYR A 158 -9.61 -8.51 -4.94
C TYR A 158 -10.68 -8.53 -3.84
N MET A 159 -10.61 -7.58 -2.90
CA MET A 159 -11.57 -7.49 -1.81
C MET A 159 -11.77 -6.04 -1.36
N LEU A 160 -13.03 -5.61 -1.26
CA LEU A 160 -13.42 -4.35 -0.62
C LEU A 160 -13.42 -4.50 0.91
N ALA A 161 -12.96 -3.48 1.61
CA ALA A 161 -13.04 -3.39 3.05
C ALA A 161 -14.51 -3.37 3.49
N ARG A 162 -14.77 -4.01 4.64
CA ARG A 162 -16.09 -3.90 5.27
C ARG A 162 -16.14 -2.59 6.04
N HIS A 163 -17.34 -2.13 6.37
CA HIS A 163 -17.52 -1.01 7.28
C HIS A 163 -16.70 -1.24 8.57
N GLY A 164 -15.80 -0.31 8.85
CA GLY A 164 -14.72 -0.50 9.81
C GLY A 164 -14.94 0.28 11.10
N ARG A 165 -15.83 -0.22 11.98
CA ARG A 165 -16.10 0.41 13.30
C ARG A 165 -14.82 0.63 14.11
N CYS A 166 -13.83 -0.24 13.97
CA CYS A 166 -12.58 -0.08 14.70
C CYS A 166 -11.69 1.02 14.11
N ALA A 167 -11.80 1.29 12.81
CA ALA A 167 -11.15 2.43 12.19
C ALA A 167 -11.78 3.75 12.66
N GLU A 168 -13.10 3.80 12.83
CA GLU A 168 -13.81 4.97 13.37
C GLU A 168 -13.34 5.27 14.81
N LEU A 169 -13.35 4.26 15.69
CA LEU A 169 -12.89 4.40 17.07
C LEU A 169 -11.42 4.81 17.16
N LEU A 170 -10.58 4.30 16.24
CA LEU A 170 -9.17 4.73 16.18
C LEU A 170 -9.07 6.22 15.86
N LYS A 171 -9.85 6.72 14.89
CA LYS A 171 -9.84 8.13 14.49
C LYS A 171 -10.38 9.04 15.62
N GLU A 172 -11.44 8.62 16.30
CA GLU A 172 -12.04 9.37 17.42
C GLU A 172 -11.09 9.48 18.61
N GLY A 173 -10.39 8.40 18.97
CA GLY A 173 -9.42 8.40 20.08
C GLY A 173 -8.10 9.15 19.79
N MET A 174 -8.02 9.83 18.64
CA MET A 174 -6.86 10.63 18.21
C MET A 174 -7.17 12.13 18.12
N VAL A 175 -8.43 12.52 18.36
CA VAL A 175 -8.89 13.92 18.47
C VAL A 175 -8.80 14.38 19.92
#